data_AF-A0A536RHK9-F1
#
_entry.id   AF-A0A536RHK9-F1
#
_cell.length_a   1.000
_cell.length_b   1.000
_cell.length_c   1.000
_cell.angle_alpha   90.00
_cell.angle_beta   90.00
_cell.angle_gamma   90.00
#
_symmetry.space_group_name_H-M   'P 1'
#
loop_
_entity.id
_entity.type
_entity.pdbx_description
1 polymer ?
#
loop_
_entity_poly.entity_id
_entity_poly.type
_entity_poly.pdbx_seq_one_letter_code
_entity_poly.pdbx_strand_id
1 'polypeptide(L)' 'LSSAHPDVPIHVAALDERLNEKGYIVPGLGDAGDRQFGTG' A
#
# COMPACT_ATOMS: atom_id res chain seq x y z
N LEU A 1 6.38 1.96 -11.49
CA LEU A 1 7.05 3.15 -10.91
C LEU A 1 8.52 3.16 -11.28
N SER A 2 9.32 2.19 -10.86
CA SER A 2 10.77 2.16 -11.16
C SER A 2 11.11 2.13 -12.65
N SER A 3 10.24 1.60 -13.51
CA SER A 3 10.41 1.68 -14.97
C SER A 3 10.07 3.04 -15.58
N ALA A 4 9.16 3.79 -14.96
CA ALA A 4 8.69 5.08 -15.46
C ALA A 4 9.52 6.25 -14.90
N HIS A 5 9.98 6.12 -13.65
CA HIS A 5 10.81 7.09 -12.94
C HIS A 5 11.93 6.34 -12.19
N PRO A 6 12.97 5.87 -12.90
CA PRO A 6 14.06 5.08 -12.32
C PRO A 6 14.96 5.88 -11.38
N ASP A 7 14.93 7.21 -11.47
CA ASP A 7 15.73 8.15 -10.69
C ASP A 7 15.16 8.46 -9.30
N VAL A 8 13.89 8.08 -9.05
CA VAL A 8 13.22 8.37 -7.78
C VAL A 8 13.47 7.24 -6.78
N PRO A 9 14.10 7.51 -5.62
CA PRO A 9 14.28 6.52 -4.57
C PRO A 9 12.95 6.17 -3.90
N ILE A 10 12.68 4.89 -3.71
CA ILE A 10 11.47 4.38 -3.06
C ILE A 10 11.83 3.93 -1.64
N HIS A 11 11.14 4.50 -0.65
CA HIS A 11 11.25 4.09 0.75
C HIS A 11 9.91 3.53 1.21
N VAL A 12 9.92 2.32 1.76
CA VAL A 12 8.73 1.64 2.29
C VAL A 12 9.05 1.05 3.65
N ALA A 13 8.09 1.10 4.58
CA ALA A 13 8.25 0.55 5.92
C ALA A 13 8.09 -0.97 5.96
N ALA A 14 7.25 -1.53 5.08
CA ALA A 14 6.98 -2.96 4.96
C ALA A 14 6.62 -3.31 3.51
N LEU A 15 6.88 -4.57 3.14
CA LEU A 15 6.44 -5.18 1.88
C LEU A 15 5.51 -6.35 2.22
N ASP A 16 4.31 -6.31 1.67
CA ASP A 16 3.29 -7.35 1.82
C ASP A 16 3.27 -8.29 0.61
N GLU A 17 2.60 -9.44 0.76
CA GLU A 17 2.70 -10.56 -0.19
C GLU A 17 1.98 -10.30 -1.52
N ARG A 18 0.75 -9.77 -1.46
CA ARG A 18 -0.13 -9.68 -2.63
C ARG A 18 -1.26 -8.68 -2.46
N LEU A 19 -1.99 -8.46 -3.55
CA LEU A 19 -3.32 -7.89 -3.52
C LEU A 19 -4.38 -9.00 -3.53
N ASN A 20 -5.54 -8.76 -2.92
CA ASN A 20 -6.73 -9.57 -3.14
C ASN A 20 -7.55 -9.08 -4.34
N GLU A 21 -8.65 -9.76 -4.67
CA GLU A 21 -9.52 -9.45 -5.82
C GLU A 21 -10.16 -8.06 -5.77
N LYS A 22 -10.26 -7.47 -4.57
CA LYS A 22 -10.80 -6.12 -4.35
C LYS A 22 -9.71 -5.05 -4.39
N GLY A 23 -8.44 -5.43 -4.59
CA GLY A 23 -7.31 -4.51 -4.64
C GLY A 23 -6.74 -4.12 -3.27
N TYR A 24 -7.14 -4.77 -2.18
CA TYR A 24 -6.50 -4.55 -0.87
C TYR A 24 -5.18 -5.32 -0.78
N ILE A 25 -4.19 -4.70 -0.15
CA ILE A 25 -2.92 -5.34 0.21
C ILE A 25 -3.17 -6.39 1.30
N VAL A 26 -2.56 -7.57 1.16
CA VAL A 26 -2.71 -8.72 2.09
C VAL A 26 -1.32 -9.24 2.50
N PRO A 27 -1.04 -9.41 3.82
CA PRO A 27 -1.96 -9.21 4.95
C PRO A 27 -2.40 -7.75 5.15
N GLY A 28 -1.52 -6.77 4.88
CA GLY A 28 -1.85 -5.35 4.80
C GLY A 28 -2.50 -4.73 6.05
N LEU A 29 -2.97 -3.48 5.92
CA LEU A 29 -3.53 -2.71 7.04
C LEU A 29 -5.06 -2.51 6.95
N GLY A 30 -5.70 -2.93 5.86
CA GLY A 30 -7.08 -2.55 5.53
C GLY A 30 -7.16 -1.13 4.97
N ASP A 31 -8.29 -0.44 5.17
CA ASP A 31 -8.44 0.96 4.75
C ASP A 31 -7.65 1.87 5.70
N ALA A 32 -6.56 2.46 5.20
CA ALA A 32 -5.70 3.33 6.00
C ALA A 32 -6.39 4.66 6.35
N GLY A 33 -7.26 5.17 5.48
CA GLY A 33 -7.99 6.42 5.69
C GLY A 33 -9.00 6.27 6.82
N ASP A 34 -9.85 5.25 6.75
CA ASP A 34 -10.85 5.00 7.79
C ASP A 34 -10.20 4.75 9.16
N ARG A 35 -9.07 4.05 9.19
CA ARG A 35 -8.32 3.83 10.43
C ARG A 35 -7.67 5.10 10.97
N GLN A 36 -7.19 5.97 10.10
CA GLN A 36 -6.52 7.21 10.51
C GLN A 36 -7.52 8.28 10.99
N PHE A 37 -8.69 8.36 10.35
CA PHE A 37 -9.67 9.41 10.60
C PHE A 37 -10.91 8.94 11.37
N GLY A 38 -11.05 7.64 11.62
CA GLY A 38 -12.16 7.07 12.39
C GLY A 38 -13.51 7.15 11.67
N THR A 39 -13.51 6.94 10.35
CA THR A 39 -14.68 7.14 9.48
C THR A 39 -15.37 5.85 9.01
N GLY A 40 -14.89 4.70 9.48
CA GLY A 40 -15.44 3.37 9.15
C GLY A 40 -16.75 3.02 9.85
#